data_AF-A0A352UNK8-F1
#
_entry.id   AF-A0A352UNK8-F1
#
_cell.length_a   1.000
_cell.length_b   1.000
_cell.length_c   1.000
_cell.angle_alpha   90.00
_cell.angle_beta   90.00
_cell.angle_gamma   90.00
#
_symmetry.space_group_name_H-M   'P 1'
#
loop_
_entity.id
_entity.type
_entity.pdbx_description
1 polymer ?
#
loop_
_entity_poly.entity_id
_entity_poly.type
_entity_poly.pdbx_seq_one_letter_code
_entity_poly.pdbx_strand_id
1 'polypeptide(L)'
;MRGVPSLITDTRKKVFTEVARLAYEGEDYTRIGELPYKIVPGDQAVHRTSIFLERAIVGERIRLAMGLPLQPVHEHMLISDNVEDSAVAEKYYEPPLINIIPYACNACPTKQYKVTEHCQNCLAQSCKKVCPKNAISTINGRSYIDPQKCIRCGKCEAACPYNAIVFLERPCQKACGMDAIGMDEHGRAEIDYDKCVSCGMCLVECPFGAIVDKGQIFQVIQAIKNKGKVIAIVAPAFVGQFGPAATPEKLASAMEVLGFDRTVEVAIGADMCTIDEAEDFIRKVPAEQPFMATSCCPSWAVMVKKLFPEYAGCISMALTPMVYTARLMKKEYPDCKVVFIGPCAAKKLEASRRRIRSDVDFVLTFEELQGMFEAKDIRFSELPDGKPFSDATAGGRGFAVGGGVAEAVKDVIARMDPDREVKMVFADGLRECRKMMT
;
A
#
# COMPACT_ATOMS: atom_id res chain seq x y z
N MET A 1 6.13 -10.47 -2.08
CA MET A 1 5.24 -9.58 -2.87
C MET A 1 3.77 -9.85 -2.52
N ARG A 2 2.87 -8.86 -2.69
CA ARG A 2 1.42 -9.05 -2.52
C ARG A 2 0.75 -9.38 -3.86
N GLY A 3 -0.17 -10.34 -3.86
CA GLY A 3 -0.86 -10.82 -5.06
C GLY A 3 -0.05 -11.85 -5.86
N VAL A 4 -0.67 -12.35 -6.93
CA VAL A 4 -0.06 -13.32 -7.86
C VAL A 4 0.94 -12.59 -8.79
N PRO A 5 2.13 -13.16 -9.08
CA PRO A 5 3.05 -12.59 -10.06
C PRO A 5 2.38 -12.28 -11.40
N SER A 6 2.63 -11.09 -11.93
CA SER A 6 1.99 -10.58 -13.15
C SER A 6 2.84 -9.52 -13.82
N LEU A 7 2.52 -9.21 -15.08
CA LEU A 7 3.07 -8.06 -15.80
C LEU A 7 3.11 -6.77 -14.98
N ILE A 8 2.11 -6.52 -14.12
CA ILE A 8 2.03 -5.30 -13.32
C ILE A 8 3.12 -5.30 -12.24
N THR A 9 3.34 -6.42 -11.56
CA THR A 9 4.45 -6.55 -10.60
C THR A 9 5.79 -6.50 -11.31
N ASP A 10 5.91 -7.13 -12.48
CA ASP A 10 7.16 -7.20 -13.24
C ASP A 10 7.56 -5.82 -13.81
N THR A 11 6.58 -5.06 -14.30
CA THR A 11 6.82 -3.70 -14.82
C THR A 11 7.13 -2.73 -13.67
N ARG A 12 6.43 -2.83 -12.53
CA ARG A 12 6.72 -2.01 -11.34
C ARG A 12 8.11 -2.30 -10.79
N LYS A 13 8.46 -3.59 -10.70
CA LYS A 13 9.80 -4.08 -10.35
C LYS A 13 10.87 -3.48 -11.29
N LYS A 14 10.72 -3.60 -12.61
CA LYS A 14 11.62 -2.95 -13.59
C LYS A 14 11.76 -1.44 -13.38
N VAL A 15 10.66 -0.72 -13.14
CA VAL A 15 10.71 0.73 -12.83
C VAL A 15 11.53 1.01 -11.58
N PHE A 16 11.30 0.28 -10.48
CA PHE A 16 12.06 0.44 -9.25
C PHE A 16 13.55 0.07 -9.42
N THR A 17 13.85 -1.00 -10.15
CA THR A 17 15.22 -1.41 -10.49
C THR A 17 15.97 -0.35 -11.29
N GLU A 18 15.34 0.23 -12.33
CA GLU A 18 15.98 1.26 -13.16
C GLU A 18 16.10 2.62 -12.46
N VAL A 19 15.12 3.01 -11.64
CA VAL A 19 15.20 4.21 -10.78
C VAL A 19 16.29 4.08 -9.72
N ALA A 20 16.43 2.91 -9.09
CA ALA A 20 17.51 2.64 -8.16
C ALA A 20 18.88 2.63 -8.86
N ARG A 21 18.96 2.08 -10.09
CA ARG A 21 20.18 2.02 -10.89
C ARG A 21 20.65 3.43 -11.29
N LEU A 22 19.75 4.30 -11.79
CA LEU A 22 20.05 5.70 -12.09
C LEU A 22 20.55 6.48 -10.86
N ALA A 23 19.96 6.24 -9.68
CA ALA A 23 20.42 6.87 -8.43
C ALA A 23 21.81 6.37 -8.00
N TYR A 24 22.07 5.06 -8.14
CA TYR A 24 23.36 4.46 -7.80
C TYR A 24 24.48 4.89 -8.76
N GLU A 25 24.20 5.01 -10.05
CA GLU A 25 25.07 5.67 -11.04
C GLU A 25 25.30 7.13 -10.60
N GLY A 26 24.24 7.94 -10.51
CA GLY A 26 24.32 9.35 -10.07
C GLY A 26 25.07 10.24 -11.05
N GLU A 27 24.90 9.96 -12.34
CA GLU A 27 25.39 10.77 -13.45
C GLU A 27 24.36 11.87 -13.81
N ASP A 28 24.38 12.31 -15.07
CA ASP A 28 23.34 13.17 -15.66
C ASP A 28 21.94 12.56 -15.49
N TYR A 29 21.09 13.23 -14.72
CA TYR A 29 19.73 12.79 -14.43
C TYR A 29 18.75 12.98 -15.61
N THR A 30 19.11 13.71 -16.66
CA THR A 30 18.27 13.82 -17.88
C THR A 30 18.11 12.47 -18.60
N ARG A 31 19.04 11.52 -18.36
CA ARG A 31 18.95 10.10 -18.78
C ARG A 31 17.68 9.39 -18.30
N ILE A 32 16.95 9.94 -17.33
CA ILE A 32 15.59 9.50 -16.97
C ILE A 32 14.64 9.38 -18.18
N GLY A 33 14.81 10.20 -19.22
CA GLY A 33 14.04 10.14 -20.46
C GLY A 33 14.29 8.88 -21.31
N GLU A 34 15.42 8.19 -21.10
CA GLU A 34 15.77 6.93 -21.77
C GLU A 34 15.06 5.72 -21.14
N LEU A 35 14.76 5.79 -19.84
CA LEU A 35 14.25 4.65 -19.07
C LEU A 35 12.93 4.06 -19.59
N PRO A 36 11.94 4.82 -20.10
CA PRO A 36 10.75 4.23 -20.74
C PRO A 36 11.08 3.34 -21.95
N TYR A 37 12.11 3.67 -22.72
CA TYR A 37 12.56 2.88 -23.87
C TYR A 37 13.34 1.64 -23.43
N LYS A 38 14.09 1.72 -22.33
CA LYS A 38 14.80 0.57 -21.72
C LYS A 38 13.84 -0.43 -21.07
N ILE A 39 12.82 0.05 -20.37
CA ILE A 39 11.82 -0.78 -19.67
C ILE A 39 10.81 -1.40 -20.66
N VAL A 40 10.43 -0.65 -21.70
CA VAL A 40 9.55 -1.09 -22.79
C VAL A 40 10.30 -0.97 -24.14
N PRO A 41 11.19 -1.92 -24.47
CA PRO A 41 11.97 -1.91 -25.71
C PRO A 41 11.14 -2.34 -26.93
N GLY A 42 11.69 -2.16 -28.13
CA GLY A 42 11.05 -2.52 -29.40
C GLY A 42 10.12 -1.44 -29.98
N ASP A 43 9.27 -1.83 -30.92
CA ASP A 43 8.35 -0.97 -31.68
C ASP A 43 6.87 -1.33 -31.49
N GLN A 44 6.56 -2.57 -31.10
CA GLN A 44 5.20 -3.07 -30.89
C GLN A 44 4.73 -2.95 -29.44
N ALA A 45 3.45 -2.59 -29.26
CA ALA A 45 2.77 -2.66 -27.97
C ALA A 45 2.42 -4.12 -27.66
N VAL A 46 2.54 -4.53 -26.38
CA VAL A 46 2.26 -5.91 -25.96
C VAL A 46 0.95 -6.00 -25.16
N HIS A 47 0.52 -4.90 -24.53
CA HIS A 47 -0.56 -4.89 -23.55
C HIS A 47 -1.49 -3.66 -23.62
N ARG A 48 -1.13 -2.61 -24.36
CA ARG A 48 -1.97 -1.43 -24.63
C ARG A 48 -2.12 -1.19 -26.15
N THR A 49 -2.88 -0.17 -26.51
CA THR A 49 -3.19 0.17 -27.91
C THR A 49 -2.02 0.76 -28.70
N SER A 50 -0.96 1.26 -28.05
CA SER A 50 0.25 1.72 -28.73
C SER A 50 1.48 1.70 -27.81
N ILE A 51 2.66 1.54 -28.40
CA ILE A 51 3.96 1.56 -27.69
C ILE A 51 4.20 2.92 -27.01
N PHE A 52 3.72 4.00 -27.61
CA PHE A 52 3.76 5.36 -27.06
C PHE A 52 2.96 5.47 -25.77
N LEU A 53 1.78 4.85 -25.70
CA LEU A 53 0.96 4.82 -24.49
C LEU A 53 1.62 3.98 -23.38
N GLU A 54 2.25 2.85 -23.72
CA GLU A 54 3.01 2.06 -22.72
C GLU A 54 4.19 2.85 -22.16
N ARG A 55 4.97 3.53 -23.01
CA ARG A 55 6.10 4.38 -22.58
C ARG A 55 5.67 5.59 -21.76
N ALA A 56 4.58 6.27 -22.12
CA ALA A 56 4.03 7.37 -21.31
C ALA A 56 3.62 6.89 -19.90
N ILE A 57 2.90 5.76 -19.81
CA ILE A 57 2.50 5.17 -18.51
C ILE A 57 3.73 4.77 -17.68
N VAL A 58 4.81 4.33 -18.32
CA VAL A 58 6.08 4.04 -17.63
C VAL A 58 6.81 5.30 -17.20
N GLY A 59 6.77 6.39 -17.97
CA GLY A 59 7.31 7.71 -17.59
C GLY A 59 6.72 8.23 -16.26
N GLU A 60 5.39 8.21 -16.13
CA GLU A 60 4.72 8.61 -14.88
C GLU A 60 5.07 7.69 -13.70
N ARG A 61 5.24 6.38 -13.96
CA ARG A 61 5.68 5.41 -12.93
C ARG A 61 7.10 5.70 -12.46
N ILE A 62 8.00 6.09 -13.35
CA ILE A 62 9.38 6.52 -13.01
C ILE A 62 9.32 7.79 -12.16
N ARG A 63 8.56 8.82 -12.59
CA ARG A 63 8.37 10.06 -11.82
C ARG A 63 7.83 9.79 -10.41
N LEU A 64 6.75 9.01 -10.29
CA LEU A 64 6.19 8.62 -9.00
C LEU A 64 7.18 7.80 -8.15
N ALA A 65 7.92 6.86 -8.73
CA ALA A 65 8.95 6.09 -8.02
C ALA A 65 10.11 6.96 -7.49
N MET A 66 10.39 8.08 -8.15
CA MET A 66 11.32 9.12 -7.69
C MET A 66 10.67 10.15 -6.75
N GLY A 67 9.41 9.98 -6.37
CA GLY A 67 8.67 10.84 -5.44
C GLY A 67 8.11 12.13 -6.07
N LEU A 68 8.21 12.31 -7.39
CA LEU A 68 7.69 13.46 -8.12
C LEU A 68 6.16 13.35 -8.33
N PRO A 69 5.46 14.48 -8.58
CA PRO A 69 4.07 14.44 -9.03
C PRO A 69 3.92 13.91 -10.47
N LEU A 70 2.71 13.42 -10.76
CA LEU A 70 2.22 13.18 -12.13
C LEU A 70 2.25 14.47 -12.95
N GLN A 71 2.40 14.36 -14.27
CA GLN A 71 2.40 15.53 -15.15
C GLN A 71 0.97 15.86 -15.65
N PRO A 72 0.60 17.14 -15.81
CA PRO A 72 -0.70 17.50 -16.34
C PRO A 72 -0.84 17.05 -17.80
N VAL A 73 -1.86 16.26 -18.10
CA VAL A 73 -2.07 15.62 -19.44
C VAL A 73 -2.28 16.65 -20.57
N HIS A 74 -2.46 17.93 -20.24
CA HIS A 74 -2.65 19.04 -21.17
C HIS A 74 -1.43 19.98 -21.28
N GLU A 75 -0.34 19.72 -20.56
CA GLU A 75 0.89 20.52 -20.57
C GLU A 75 2.06 19.71 -21.16
N HIS A 76 2.93 20.37 -21.94
CA HIS A 76 4.16 19.74 -22.41
C HIS A 76 5.26 19.90 -21.36
N MET A 77 5.57 18.81 -20.66
CA MET A 77 6.69 18.71 -19.73
C MET A 77 7.62 17.57 -20.14
N LEU A 78 8.91 17.67 -19.82
CA LEU A 78 9.86 16.57 -19.96
C LEU A 78 9.75 15.63 -18.75
N ILE A 79 10.04 14.33 -18.94
CA ILE A 79 10.06 13.36 -17.83
C ILE A 79 11.11 13.75 -16.77
N SER A 80 12.15 14.48 -17.17
CA SER A 80 13.22 15.05 -16.33
C SER A 80 12.83 16.28 -15.52
N ASP A 81 11.69 16.93 -15.77
CA ASP A 81 11.37 18.20 -15.12
C ASP A 81 11.22 18.04 -13.60
N ASN A 82 11.98 18.84 -12.86
CA ASN A 82 12.07 18.88 -11.39
C ASN A 82 12.69 17.61 -10.77
N VAL A 83 13.53 16.86 -11.49
CA VAL A 83 14.24 15.70 -10.92
C VAL A 83 15.25 16.10 -9.83
N GLU A 84 15.82 17.29 -9.92
CA GLU A 84 16.71 17.91 -8.93
C GLU A 84 16.03 18.01 -7.55
N ASP A 85 14.75 18.40 -7.51
CA ASP A 85 13.94 18.42 -6.28
C ASP A 85 13.83 17.05 -5.63
N SER A 86 14.06 15.97 -6.39
CA SER A 86 14.08 14.60 -5.91
C SER A 86 15.49 14.05 -5.67
N ALA A 87 16.54 14.74 -6.12
CA ALA A 87 17.94 14.37 -5.90
C ALA A 87 18.50 14.82 -4.53
N VAL A 88 17.66 15.34 -3.63
CA VAL A 88 18.05 15.82 -2.30
C VAL A 88 17.94 14.74 -1.22
N ALA A 89 18.94 14.65 -0.34
CA ALA A 89 18.99 13.71 0.79
C ALA A 89 18.08 14.09 1.98
N GLU A 90 17.13 15.01 1.78
CA GLU A 90 16.13 15.48 2.76
C GLU A 90 14.80 15.86 2.10
N LYS A 91 14.29 15.11 1.12
CA LYS A 91 12.94 15.39 0.58
C LYS A 91 11.86 14.98 1.59
N TYR A 92 11.00 15.91 1.98
CA TYR A 92 9.80 15.60 2.77
C TYR A 92 8.68 15.20 1.80
N TYR A 93 7.94 14.12 2.10
CA TYR A 93 6.89 13.62 1.21
C TYR A 93 5.76 14.65 1.00
N GLU A 94 5.31 14.80 -0.25
CA GLU A 94 4.25 15.73 -0.67
C GLU A 94 2.96 15.00 -1.08
N PRO A 95 1.79 15.39 -0.54
CA PRO A 95 0.50 14.90 -1.01
C PRO A 95 0.23 15.06 -2.51
N PRO A 96 -0.54 14.14 -3.14
CA PRO A 96 -1.07 12.89 -2.60
C PRO A 96 -0.11 11.68 -2.76
N LEU A 97 -0.30 10.65 -1.93
CA LEU A 97 0.54 9.44 -1.92
C LEU A 97 0.11 8.45 -3.00
N ILE A 98 -1.14 8.03 -2.93
CA ILE A 98 -1.75 7.13 -3.92
C ILE A 98 -2.26 8.01 -5.06
N ASN A 99 -1.74 7.79 -6.26
CA ASN A 99 -2.01 8.56 -7.46
C ASN A 99 -2.65 7.66 -8.52
N ILE A 100 -3.42 8.23 -9.45
CA ILE A 100 -4.01 7.50 -10.59
C ILE A 100 -3.49 8.14 -11.87
N ILE A 101 -2.75 7.36 -12.68
CA ILE A 101 -2.32 7.77 -14.02
C ILE A 101 -3.58 7.73 -14.91
N PRO A 102 -4.14 8.87 -15.36
CA PRO A 102 -5.51 8.88 -15.90
C PRO A 102 -5.63 8.03 -17.18
N TYR A 103 -4.64 8.16 -18.07
CA TYR A 103 -4.57 7.42 -19.33
C TYR A 103 -4.11 5.94 -19.19
N ALA A 104 -3.71 5.50 -17.99
CA ALA A 104 -3.56 4.08 -17.68
C ALA A 104 -4.89 3.42 -17.26
N CYS A 105 -5.88 4.21 -16.84
CA CYS A 105 -7.15 3.72 -16.29
C CYS A 105 -8.09 3.16 -17.38
N ASN A 106 -8.60 1.95 -17.18
CA ASN A 106 -9.53 1.28 -18.11
C ASN A 106 -11.01 1.70 -17.90
N ALA A 107 -11.29 2.82 -17.21
CA ALA A 107 -12.65 3.31 -16.94
C ALA A 107 -13.65 2.23 -16.47
N CYS A 108 -13.20 1.28 -15.64
CA CYS A 108 -13.95 0.05 -15.33
C CYS A 108 -15.36 0.35 -14.79
N PRO A 109 -16.41 -0.40 -15.18
CA PRO A 109 -17.78 -0.11 -14.78
C PRO A 109 -17.94 -0.04 -13.26
N THR A 110 -18.63 1.00 -12.78
CA THR A 110 -19.05 1.12 -11.38
C THR A 110 -20.24 0.20 -11.08
N LYS A 111 -20.64 0.10 -9.80
CA LYS A 111 -21.72 -0.77 -9.29
C LYS A 111 -22.98 -0.74 -10.16
N GLN A 112 -23.16 -1.76 -11.02
CA GLN A 112 -24.32 -1.94 -11.90
C GLN A 112 -24.58 -3.41 -12.22
N TYR A 113 -25.78 -3.70 -12.74
CA TYR A 113 -26.13 -5.02 -13.27
C TYR A 113 -26.08 -5.00 -14.79
N LYS A 114 -25.32 -5.92 -15.40
CA LYS A 114 -25.22 -6.05 -16.87
C LYS A 114 -25.68 -7.43 -17.31
N VAL A 115 -26.44 -7.46 -18.42
CA VAL A 115 -26.82 -8.70 -19.10
C VAL A 115 -25.70 -9.13 -20.05
N THR A 116 -25.39 -10.43 -20.07
CA THR A 116 -24.29 -11.01 -20.86
C THR A 116 -24.80 -11.76 -22.09
N GLU A 117 -23.86 -12.19 -22.94
CA GLU A 117 -24.14 -12.97 -24.15
C GLU A 117 -24.91 -14.28 -23.89
N HIS A 118 -24.86 -14.81 -22.66
CA HIS A 118 -25.54 -16.03 -22.23
C HIS A 118 -27.08 -15.89 -22.11
N CYS A 119 -27.66 -14.71 -22.37
CA CYS A 119 -29.09 -14.47 -22.22
C CYS A 119 -29.95 -15.22 -23.26
N GLN A 120 -30.68 -16.25 -22.83
CA GLN A 120 -31.50 -17.13 -23.68
C GLN A 120 -32.94 -16.63 -23.97
N ASN A 121 -33.23 -15.34 -23.76
CA ASN A 121 -34.54 -14.71 -24.01
C ASN A 121 -35.78 -15.47 -23.45
N CYS A 122 -35.63 -16.13 -22.31
CA CYS A 122 -36.55 -17.17 -21.85
C CYS A 122 -38.01 -16.68 -21.76
N LEU A 123 -38.96 -17.43 -22.31
CA LEU A 123 -40.40 -17.10 -22.30
C LEU A 123 -40.96 -16.82 -20.88
N ALA A 124 -40.37 -17.44 -19.86
CA ALA A 124 -40.71 -17.18 -18.46
C ALA A 124 -40.48 -15.72 -18.01
N GLN A 125 -39.50 -15.02 -18.62
CA GLN A 125 -39.05 -13.66 -18.30
C GLN A 125 -38.86 -13.38 -16.79
N SER A 126 -38.36 -14.38 -16.04
CA SER A 126 -38.26 -14.34 -14.56
C SER A 126 -37.52 -13.12 -14.03
N CYS A 127 -36.36 -12.79 -14.61
CA CYS A 127 -35.55 -11.61 -14.25
C CYS A 127 -36.33 -10.28 -14.33
N LYS A 128 -37.20 -10.14 -15.34
CA LYS A 128 -38.07 -8.97 -15.53
C LYS A 128 -39.24 -8.97 -14.55
N LYS A 129 -39.90 -10.12 -14.36
CA LYS A 129 -41.02 -10.27 -13.41
C LYS A 129 -40.65 -9.97 -11.96
N VAL A 130 -39.41 -10.27 -11.53
CA VAL A 130 -38.93 -9.96 -10.17
C VAL A 130 -38.37 -8.54 -10.00
N CYS A 131 -38.34 -7.71 -11.04
CA CYS A 131 -37.73 -6.38 -11.00
C CYS A 131 -38.68 -5.34 -10.39
N PRO A 132 -38.44 -4.84 -9.15
CA PRO A 132 -39.39 -3.98 -8.43
C PRO A 132 -39.46 -2.53 -8.96
N LYS A 133 -38.74 -2.23 -10.05
CA LYS A 133 -38.69 -0.90 -10.69
C LYS A 133 -38.94 -0.96 -12.21
N ASN A 134 -39.35 -2.12 -12.74
CA ASN A 134 -39.56 -2.34 -14.18
C ASN A 134 -38.36 -1.92 -15.06
N ALA A 135 -37.15 -2.06 -14.51
CA ALA A 135 -35.90 -1.63 -15.15
C ALA A 135 -35.39 -2.59 -16.24
N ILE A 136 -36.20 -3.59 -16.64
CA ILE A 136 -35.78 -4.62 -17.60
C ILE A 136 -36.70 -4.62 -18.83
N SER A 137 -36.11 -4.30 -19.98
CA SER A 137 -36.74 -4.38 -21.29
C SER A 137 -36.17 -5.58 -22.09
N THR A 138 -36.71 -5.81 -23.29
CA THR A 138 -36.15 -6.75 -24.26
C THR A 138 -35.65 -5.95 -25.46
N ILE A 139 -34.37 -6.08 -25.80
CA ILE A 139 -33.72 -5.40 -26.93
C ILE A 139 -32.95 -6.46 -27.72
N ASN A 140 -33.10 -6.48 -29.05
CA ASN A 140 -32.41 -7.41 -29.96
C ASN A 140 -32.47 -8.88 -29.51
N GLY A 141 -33.64 -9.31 -29.02
CA GLY A 141 -33.84 -10.68 -28.55
C GLY A 141 -33.12 -11.04 -27.24
N ARG A 142 -32.69 -10.06 -26.43
CA ARG A 142 -32.09 -10.26 -25.10
C ARG A 142 -32.72 -9.36 -24.05
N SER A 143 -32.56 -9.71 -22.78
CA SER A 143 -32.88 -8.78 -21.68
C SER A 143 -31.90 -7.60 -21.69
N TYR A 144 -32.38 -6.40 -21.40
CA TYR A 144 -31.56 -5.21 -21.18
C TYR A 144 -31.96 -4.57 -19.85
N ILE A 145 -30.97 -4.16 -19.06
CA ILE A 145 -31.19 -3.50 -17.76
C ILE A 145 -30.89 -2.01 -17.93
N ASP A 146 -31.89 -1.18 -17.68
CA ASP A 146 -31.80 0.27 -17.62
C ASP A 146 -31.07 0.71 -16.34
N PRO A 147 -29.85 1.29 -16.42
CA PRO A 147 -29.09 1.67 -15.23
C PRO A 147 -29.72 2.79 -14.42
N GLN A 148 -30.51 3.68 -15.04
CA GLN A 148 -31.17 4.80 -14.37
C GLN A 148 -32.36 4.33 -13.51
N LYS A 149 -33.05 3.27 -13.94
CA LYS A 149 -34.15 2.64 -13.17
C LYS A 149 -33.67 1.56 -12.19
N CYS A 150 -32.46 1.04 -12.35
CA CYS A 150 -31.97 -0.10 -11.59
C CYS A 150 -31.49 0.28 -10.17
N ILE A 151 -32.28 -0.05 -9.14
CA ILE A 151 -31.90 0.10 -7.72
C ILE A 151 -30.91 -0.98 -7.21
N ARG A 152 -30.32 -1.77 -8.11
CA ARG A 152 -29.23 -2.74 -7.81
C ARG A 152 -29.55 -3.78 -6.72
N CYS A 153 -30.80 -4.23 -6.66
CA CYS A 153 -31.31 -5.11 -5.59
C CYS A 153 -31.09 -6.62 -5.80
N GLY A 154 -30.23 -7.07 -6.72
CA GLY A 154 -29.87 -8.48 -6.95
C GLY A 154 -30.95 -9.44 -7.47
N LYS A 155 -32.24 -9.14 -7.29
CA LYS A 155 -33.35 -10.05 -7.63
C LYS A 155 -33.30 -10.63 -9.05
N CYS A 156 -32.90 -9.83 -10.05
CA CYS A 156 -32.82 -10.28 -11.44
C CYS A 156 -31.64 -11.22 -11.73
N GLU A 157 -30.52 -11.10 -11.01
CA GLU A 157 -29.38 -12.02 -11.04
C GLU A 157 -29.78 -13.36 -10.40
N ALA A 158 -30.29 -13.33 -9.17
CA ALA A 158 -30.76 -14.52 -8.45
C ALA A 158 -31.90 -15.28 -9.16
N ALA A 159 -32.70 -14.60 -9.99
CA ALA A 159 -33.78 -15.20 -10.78
C ALA A 159 -33.36 -15.62 -12.21
N CYS A 160 -32.06 -15.61 -12.55
CA CYS A 160 -31.56 -15.97 -13.87
C CYS A 160 -30.92 -17.37 -13.88
N PRO A 161 -31.62 -18.43 -14.32
CA PRO A 161 -31.09 -19.81 -14.28
C PRO A 161 -29.89 -20.06 -15.21
N TYR A 162 -29.56 -19.11 -16.09
CA TYR A 162 -28.41 -19.16 -16.99
C TYR A 162 -27.22 -18.31 -16.52
N ASN A 163 -27.29 -17.70 -15.32
CA ASN A 163 -26.29 -16.74 -14.81
C ASN A 163 -25.97 -15.59 -15.80
N ALA A 164 -26.92 -15.25 -16.67
CA ALA A 164 -26.75 -14.31 -17.77
C ALA A 164 -26.88 -12.83 -17.36
N ILE A 165 -26.97 -12.56 -16.06
CA ILE A 165 -27.06 -11.22 -15.46
C ILE A 165 -26.02 -11.20 -14.35
N VAL A 166 -25.02 -10.32 -14.48
CA VAL A 166 -23.89 -10.24 -13.56
C VAL A 166 -23.82 -8.88 -12.88
N PHE A 167 -23.53 -8.87 -11.58
CA PHE A 167 -23.10 -7.65 -10.90
C PHE A 167 -21.68 -7.27 -11.33
N LEU A 168 -21.50 -6.02 -11.75
CA LEU A 168 -20.21 -5.42 -12.08
C LEU A 168 -19.87 -4.34 -11.06
N GLU A 169 -18.66 -4.42 -10.49
CA GLU A 169 -18.09 -3.40 -9.62
C GLU A 169 -16.61 -3.20 -9.95
N ARG A 170 -16.20 -1.93 -10.01
CA ARG A 170 -14.81 -1.50 -10.24
C ARG A 170 -13.89 -2.04 -9.13
N PRO A 171 -12.87 -2.87 -9.43
CA PRO A 171 -12.02 -3.51 -8.41
C PRO A 171 -11.42 -2.57 -7.37
N CYS A 172 -10.81 -1.46 -7.80
CA CYS A 172 -10.25 -0.46 -6.88
C CYS A 172 -11.31 0.28 -6.03
N GLN A 173 -12.58 0.33 -6.46
CA GLN A 173 -13.69 0.87 -5.67
C GLN A 173 -14.17 -0.15 -4.62
N LYS A 174 -14.34 -1.42 -5.01
CA LYS A 174 -14.66 -2.54 -4.12
C LYS A 174 -13.65 -2.64 -2.96
N ALA A 175 -12.36 -2.54 -3.30
CA ALA A 175 -11.21 -2.57 -2.41
C ALA A 175 -11.13 -1.41 -1.41
N CYS A 176 -11.83 -0.30 -1.66
CA CYS A 176 -11.72 0.90 -0.84
C CYS A 176 -12.67 0.85 0.37
N GLY A 177 -12.16 0.56 1.57
CA GLY A 177 -12.98 0.57 2.81
C GLY A 177 -13.54 1.95 3.21
N MET A 178 -12.94 3.03 2.69
CA MET A 178 -13.42 4.42 2.87
C MET A 178 -14.51 4.82 1.86
N ASP A 179 -14.81 3.96 0.87
CA ASP A 179 -15.61 4.29 -0.33
C ASP A 179 -15.13 5.57 -1.07
N ALA A 180 -13.83 5.89 -0.98
CA ALA A 180 -13.18 7.10 -1.47
C ALA A 180 -12.77 7.09 -2.96
N ILE A 181 -13.29 6.14 -3.75
CA ILE A 181 -13.01 6.03 -5.20
C ILE A 181 -14.28 6.38 -5.98
N GLY A 182 -14.22 7.50 -6.68
CA GLY A 182 -15.27 8.01 -7.55
C GLY A 182 -15.02 7.70 -9.03
N MET A 183 -15.53 8.58 -9.89
CA MET A 183 -15.24 8.62 -11.32
C MET A 183 -15.34 10.05 -11.84
N ASP A 184 -14.44 10.40 -12.76
CA ASP A 184 -14.45 11.69 -13.45
C ASP A 184 -15.47 11.73 -14.59
N GLU A 185 -15.54 12.86 -15.30
CA GLU A 185 -16.42 13.08 -16.46
C GLU A 185 -16.19 12.09 -17.62
N HIS A 186 -15.02 11.48 -17.70
CA HIS A 186 -14.68 10.44 -18.69
C HIS A 186 -14.92 9.01 -18.17
N GLY A 187 -15.50 8.86 -16.97
CA GLY A 187 -15.74 7.57 -16.34
C GLY A 187 -14.47 6.86 -15.86
N ARG A 188 -13.31 7.53 -15.80
CA ARG A 188 -12.05 6.98 -15.26
C ARG A 188 -12.15 6.85 -13.73
N ALA A 189 -11.08 6.46 -13.06
CA ALA A 189 -11.05 6.39 -11.59
C ALA A 189 -10.48 7.68 -11.00
N GLU A 190 -11.14 8.19 -9.97
CA GLU A 190 -10.78 9.42 -9.25
C GLU A 190 -10.72 9.12 -7.74
N ILE A 191 -9.86 9.81 -7.01
CA ILE A 191 -9.69 9.64 -5.56
C ILE A 191 -10.22 10.88 -4.84
N ASP A 192 -11.20 10.67 -3.98
CA ASP A 192 -11.63 11.63 -2.97
C ASP A 192 -10.57 11.66 -1.86
N TYR A 193 -9.66 12.64 -1.90
CA TYR A 193 -8.55 12.73 -0.95
C TYR A 193 -8.99 13.09 0.48
N ASP A 194 -10.14 13.76 0.64
CA ASP A 194 -10.73 14.09 1.95
C ASP A 194 -11.29 12.83 2.65
N LYS A 195 -11.81 11.86 1.91
CA LYS A 195 -12.15 10.52 2.42
C LYS A 195 -10.94 9.59 2.49
N CYS A 196 -9.93 9.77 1.64
CA CYS A 196 -8.80 8.86 1.53
C CYS A 196 -7.98 8.77 2.83
N VAL A 197 -7.42 7.58 3.09
CA VAL A 197 -6.46 7.29 4.18
C VAL A 197 -5.19 6.58 3.68
N SER A 198 -4.98 6.61 2.35
CA SER A 198 -3.82 6.08 1.60
C SER A 198 -3.35 4.67 1.96
N CYS A 199 -4.28 3.76 2.31
CA CYS A 199 -3.96 2.37 2.65
C CYS A 199 -3.38 1.51 1.50
N GLY A 200 -3.42 2.00 0.26
CA GLY A 200 -2.88 1.32 -0.92
C GLY A 200 -3.72 0.14 -1.45
N MET A 201 -4.85 -0.23 -0.83
CA MET A 201 -5.60 -1.42 -1.27
C MET A 201 -6.15 -1.28 -2.72
N CYS A 202 -6.49 -0.06 -3.13
CA CYS A 202 -6.87 0.25 -4.50
C CYS A 202 -5.72 0.11 -5.53
N LEU A 203 -4.45 0.19 -5.09
CA LEU A 203 -3.26 -0.05 -5.91
C LEU A 203 -2.98 -1.55 -6.07
N VAL A 204 -3.20 -2.35 -5.02
CA VAL A 204 -3.09 -3.82 -5.07
C VAL A 204 -4.16 -4.40 -5.98
N GLU A 205 -5.41 -3.97 -5.81
CA GLU A 205 -6.59 -4.47 -6.52
C GLU A 205 -6.81 -3.79 -7.89
N CYS A 206 -5.79 -3.20 -8.53
CA CYS A 206 -5.91 -2.57 -9.84
C CYS A 206 -5.36 -3.48 -10.96
N PRO A 207 -6.21 -4.26 -11.68
CA PRO A 207 -5.75 -5.20 -12.72
C PRO A 207 -5.24 -4.51 -14.01
N PHE A 208 -5.06 -3.20 -13.99
CA PHE A 208 -4.48 -2.40 -15.08
C PHE A 208 -3.20 -1.67 -14.65
N GLY A 209 -2.81 -1.75 -13.38
CA GLY A 209 -1.64 -1.04 -12.82
C GLY A 209 -1.72 0.48 -12.97
N ALA A 210 -2.94 1.04 -12.99
CA ALA A 210 -3.19 2.47 -13.20
C ALA A 210 -3.04 3.32 -11.93
N ILE A 211 -3.04 2.67 -10.76
CA ILE A 211 -2.92 3.29 -9.44
C ILE A 211 -1.53 2.95 -8.89
N VAL A 212 -0.78 3.96 -8.45
CA VAL A 212 0.65 3.90 -8.12
C VAL A 212 0.92 4.83 -6.91
N ASP A 213 1.86 4.47 -6.02
CA ASP A 213 2.27 5.32 -4.89
C ASP A 213 3.58 6.07 -5.16
N LYS A 214 3.76 7.24 -4.52
CA LYS A 214 5.05 7.97 -4.53
C LYS A 214 6.12 7.16 -3.79
N GLY A 215 7.24 6.88 -4.45
CA GLY A 215 8.40 6.18 -3.89
C GLY A 215 9.37 7.09 -3.13
N GLN A 216 10.33 6.49 -2.42
CA GLN A 216 11.47 7.19 -1.81
C GLN A 216 12.84 6.54 -2.14
N ILE A 217 12.90 5.62 -3.11
CA ILE A 217 14.11 4.90 -3.55
C ILE A 217 15.27 5.87 -3.79
N PHE A 218 15.01 6.90 -4.61
CA PHE A 218 16.04 7.81 -5.10
C PHE A 218 16.69 8.56 -3.93
N GLN A 219 15.89 9.10 -3.02
CA GLN A 219 16.35 9.89 -1.89
C GLN A 219 17.13 9.07 -0.86
N VAL A 220 16.73 7.82 -0.62
CA VAL A 220 17.49 6.89 0.24
C VAL A 220 18.86 6.59 -0.35
N ILE A 221 18.95 6.36 -1.67
CA ILE A 221 20.23 6.13 -2.34
C ILE A 221 21.13 7.38 -2.31
N GLN A 222 20.58 8.58 -2.48
CA GLN A 222 21.36 9.82 -2.31
C GLN A 222 21.83 10.00 -0.85
N ALA A 223 21.01 9.65 0.15
CA ALA A 223 21.41 9.70 1.56
C ALA A 223 22.57 8.73 1.86
N ILE A 224 22.55 7.52 1.30
CA ILE A 224 23.64 6.53 1.37
C ILE A 224 24.91 7.07 0.68
N LYS A 225 24.80 7.56 -0.57
CA LYS A 225 25.95 8.07 -1.35
C LYS A 225 26.63 9.27 -0.69
N ASN A 226 25.90 10.09 0.05
CA ASN A 226 26.41 11.26 0.76
C ASN A 226 27.20 10.95 2.06
N LYS A 227 27.51 9.67 2.34
CA LYS A 227 28.33 9.22 3.49
C LYS A 227 27.75 9.62 4.87
N GLY A 228 26.46 9.92 4.94
CA GLY A 228 25.73 9.99 6.21
C GLY A 228 25.50 8.58 6.74
N LYS A 229 25.37 8.44 8.06
CA LYS A 229 25.06 7.15 8.70
C LYS A 229 23.61 6.77 8.43
N VAL A 230 23.34 5.77 7.59
CA VAL A 230 21.97 5.36 7.21
C VAL A 230 21.63 4.00 7.82
N ILE A 231 20.67 3.98 8.73
CA ILE A 231 20.21 2.78 9.43
C ILE A 231 18.86 2.34 8.85
N ALA A 232 18.80 1.09 8.37
CA ALA A 232 17.55 0.46 7.97
C ALA A 232 16.84 -0.15 9.18
N ILE A 233 15.53 0.12 9.32
CA ILE A 233 14.66 -0.55 10.29
C ILE A 233 13.59 -1.34 9.53
N VAL A 234 13.65 -2.67 9.59
CA VAL A 234 12.86 -3.57 8.72
C VAL A 234 11.68 -4.18 9.48
N ALA A 235 10.48 -4.06 8.94
CA ALA A 235 9.26 -4.65 9.51
C ALA A 235 9.31 -6.19 9.49
N PRO A 236 8.88 -6.90 10.56
CA PRO A 236 9.01 -8.37 10.69
C PRO A 236 8.33 -9.17 9.56
N ALA A 237 7.39 -8.56 8.83
CA ALA A 237 6.76 -9.14 7.64
C ALA A 237 7.71 -9.32 6.42
N PHE A 238 9.02 -9.09 6.55
CA PHE A 238 10.02 -9.27 5.49
C PHE A 238 10.28 -10.76 5.15
N VAL A 239 10.07 -11.65 6.11
CA VAL A 239 10.36 -13.09 5.96
C VAL A 239 9.54 -13.66 4.79
N GLY A 240 10.22 -14.29 3.84
CA GLY A 240 9.61 -14.84 2.62
C GLY A 240 9.27 -13.82 1.53
N GLN A 241 9.47 -12.51 1.72
CA GLN A 241 9.14 -11.51 0.69
C GLN A 241 10.09 -11.53 -0.51
N PHE A 242 11.37 -11.85 -0.27
CA PHE A 242 12.47 -11.81 -1.23
C PHE A 242 12.89 -13.22 -1.71
N GLY A 243 11.99 -14.20 -1.58
CA GLY A 243 12.22 -15.59 -1.95
C GLY A 243 12.87 -16.45 -0.83
N PRO A 244 12.97 -17.77 -1.02
CA PRO A 244 13.36 -18.72 0.04
C PRO A 244 14.85 -18.64 0.41
N ALA A 245 15.71 -18.08 -0.44
CA ALA A 245 17.13 -17.89 -0.15
C ALA A 245 17.43 -16.68 0.74
N ALA A 246 16.46 -15.77 0.92
CA ALA A 246 16.60 -14.57 1.73
C ALA A 246 16.30 -14.86 3.20
N THR A 247 17.25 -15.53 3.88
CA THR A 247 17.20 -15.69 5.34
C THR A 247 17.38 -14.33 6.04
N PRO A 248 17.00 -14.20 7.33
CA PRO A 248 17.24 -12.97 8.10
C PRO A 248 18.71 -12.54 8.09
N GLU A 249 19.64 -13.49 8.22
CA GLU A 249 21.08 -13.27 8.24
C GLU A 249 21.59 -12.79 6.88
N LYS A 250 21.11 -13.39 5.79
CA LYS A 250 21.43 -12.97 4.41
C LYS A 250 20.80 -11.63 4.05
N LEU A 251 19.68 -11.25 4.67
CA LEU A 251 19.12 -9.91 4.55
C LEU A 251 20.04 -8.87 5.19
N ALA A 252 20.62 -9.13 6.37
CA ALA A 252 21.58 -8.21 6.97
C ALA A 252 22.77 -7.93 6.02
N SER A 253 23.39 -8.99 5.48
CA SER A 253 24.45 -8.88 4.46
C SER A 253 24.01 -8.14 3.20
N ALA A 254 22.78 -8.38 2.70
CA ALA A 254 22.27 -7.72 1.50
C ALA A 254 22.13 -6.20 1.71
N MET A 255 21.71 -5.78 2.90
CA MET A 255 21.56 -4.37 3.26
C MET A 255 22.92 -3.67 3.43
N GLU A 256 23.93 -4.36 3.96
CA GLU A 256 25.31 -3.85 3.99
C GLU A 256 25.85 -3.62 2.57
N VAL A 257 25.58 -4.53 1.62
CA VAL A 257 25.96 -4.38 0.19
C VAL A 257 25.18 -3.26 -0.51
N LEU A 258 23.94 -2.95 -0.10
CA LEU A 258 23.23 -1.75 -0.55
C LEU A 258 23.82 -0.43 0.01
N GLY A 259 24.62 -0.50 1.08
CA GLY A 259 25.30 0.64 1.70
C GLY A 259 24.64 1.18 2.98
N PHE A 260 23.83 0.38 3.69
CA PHE A 260 23.33 0.74 5.02
C PHE A 260 24.36 0.42 6.11
N ASP A 261 24.65 1.36 7.02
CA ASP A 261 25.55 1.18 8.16
C ASP A 261 25.09 0.09 9.15
N ARG A 262 23.78 -0.15 9.21
CA ARG A 262 23.15 -1.13 10.08
C ARG A 262 21.73 -1.47 9.59
N THR A 263 21.32 -2.71 9.83
CA THR A 263 19.92 -3.14 9.76
C THR A 263 19.43 -3.57 11.14
N VAL A 264 18.23 -3.18 11.55
CA VAL A 264 17.56 -3.62 12.78
C VAL A 264 16.13 -4.08 12.47
N GLU A 265 15.67 -5.13 13.15
CA GLU A 265 14.28 -5.59 13.02
C GLU A 265 13.34 -4.74 13.89
N VAL A 266 12.26 -4.21 13.30
CA VAL A 266 11.27 -3.34 13.97
C VAL A 266 10.46 -4.08 15.04
N ALA A 267 10.63 -5.39 15.16
CA ALA A 267 10.00 -6.22 16.19
C ALA A 267 10.35 -5.76 17.62
N ILE A 268 11.55 -5.21 17.89
CA ILE A 268 11.87 -4.62 19.21
C ILE A 268 10.95 -3.42 19.53
N GLY A 269 10.67 -2.56 18.55
CA GLY A 269 9.69 -1.50 18.71
C GLY A 269 8.25 -2.01 18.84
N ALA A 270 7.96 -3.23 18.40
CA ALA A 270 6.68 -3.88 18.60
C ALA A 270 6.56 -4.48 20.00
N ASP A 271 7.63 -5.07 20.56
CA ASP A 271 7.67 -5.46 21.97
C ASP A 271 7.48 -4.23 22.89
N MET A 272 8.17 -3.12 22.61
CA MET A 272 7.96 -1.84 23.32
C MET A 272 6.52 -1.34 23.20
N CYS A 273 5.96 -1.32 21.97
CA CYS A 273 4.57 -0.96 21.73
C CYS A 273 3.58 -1.86 22.47
N THR A 274 3.91 -3.14 22.67
CA THR A 274 3.06 -4.11 23.36
C THR A 274 2.99 -3.80 24.86
N ILE A 275 4.11 -3.42 25.48
CA ILE A 275 4.17 -3.03 26.89
C ILE A 275 3.38 -1.74 27.11
N ASP A 276 3.64 -0.70 26.32
CA ASP A 276 2.93 0.58 26.41
C ASP A 276 1.41 0.41 26.15
N GLU A 277 0.99 -0.41 25.18
CA GLU A 277 -0.45 -0.70 24.96
C GLU A 277 -1.07 -1.55 26.10
N ALA A 278 -0.32 -2.48 26.72
CA ALA A 278 -0.81 -3.27 27.85
C ALA A 278 -1.02 -2.42 29.11
N GLU A 279 -0.07 -1.53 29.45
CA GLU A 279 -0.20 -0.59 30.57
C GLU A 279 -1.38 0.37 30.36
N ASP A 280 -1.56 0.90 29.13
CA ASP A 280 -2.69 1.77 28.82
C ASP A 280 -4.03 1.02 28.90
N PHE A 281 -4.10 -0.24 28.49
CA PHE A 281 -5.30 -1.07 28.61
C PHE A 281 -5.68 -1.33 30.08
N ILE A 282 -4.72 -1.78 30.91
CA ILE A 282 -4.97 -2.13 32.32
C ILE A 282 -5.48 -0.90 33.09
N ARG A 283 -4.90 0.28 32.84
CA ARG A 283 -5.32 1.56 33.43
C ARG A 283 -6.70 2.01 32.94
N LYS A 284 -6.88 2.09 31.62
CA LYS A 284 -7.98 2.86 31.02
C LYS A 284 -9.24 2.06 30.75
N VAL A 285 -9.13 0.74 30.53
CA VAL A 285 -10.30 -0.11 30.27
C VAL A 285 -10.69 -0.81 31.58
N PRO A 286 -11.99 -0.88 31.97
CA PRO A 286 -13.12 -0.09 31.49
C PRO A 286 -13.25 1.29 32.17
N ALA A 287 -12.26 1.70 32.99
CA ALA A 287 -12.39 2.81 33.95
C ALA A 287 -12.49 4.22 33.32
N GLU A 288 -11.76 4.47 32.24
CA GLU A 288 -11.76 5.72 31.47
C GLU A 288 -12.47 5.56 30.11
N GLN A 289 -12.41 4.37 29.50
CA GLN A 289 -12.93 4.10 28.15
C GLN A 289 -13.46 2.65 28.01
N PRO A 290 -14.48 2.40 27.17
CA PRO A 290 -15.16 1.10 27.08
C PRO A 290 -14.31 -0.01 26.41
N PHE A 291 -13.37 0.35 25.55
CA PHE A 291 -12.44 -0.57 24.87
C PHE A 291 -11.16 0.18 24.47
N MET A 292 -10.13 -0.55 24.04
CA MET A 292 -8.94 0.03 23.41
C MET A 292 -8.80 -0.46 21.96
N ALA A 293 -8.50 0.45 21.05
CA ALA A 293 -8.15 0.17 19.67
C ALA A 293 -6.64 0.34 19.45
N THR A 294 -6.02 -0.57 18.69
CA THR A 294 -4.56 -0.56 18.46
C THR A 294 -4.11 0.66 17.64
N SER A 295 -2.93 1.18 17.99
CA SER A 295 -2.33 2.39 17.39
C SER A 295 -1.58 2.11 16.08
N CYS A 296 -1.10 0.88 15.88
CA CYS A 296 0.04 0.60 15.00
C CYS A 296 -0.21 0.83 13.49
N CYS A 297 -1.47 0.81 13.05
CA CYS A 297 -1.88 0.97 11.65
C CYS A 297 -2.36 2.41 11.35
N PRO A 298 -1.60 3.22 10.58
CA PRO A 298 -1.94 4.63 10.39
C PRO A 298 -3.24 4.84 9.63
N SER A 299 -3.59 3.99 8.66
CA SER A 299 -4.84 4.09 7.92
C SER A 299 -6.07 3.77 8.77
N TRP A 300 -5.97 2.82 9.71
CA TRP A 300 -7.01 2.51 10.69
C TRP A 300 -7.21 3.67 11.67
N ALA A 301 -6.12 4.15 12.28
CA ALA A 301 -6.18 5.26 13.23
C ALA A 301 -6.71 6.57 12.61
N VAL A 302 -6.48 6.80 11.30
CA VAL A 302 -7.10 7.93 10.57
C VAL A 302 -8.54 7.63 10.16
N MET A 303 -8.90 6.40 9.79
CA MET A 303 -10.29 6.02 9.51
C MET A 303 -11.20 6.27 10.71
N VAL A 304 -10.83 5.76 11.89
CA VAL A 304 -11.62 5.96 13.12
C VAL A 304 -11.77 7.46 13.42
N LYS A 305 -10.69 8.24 13.32
CA LYS A 305 -10.74 9.70 13.51
C LYS A 305 -11.56 10.47 12.47
N LYS A 306 -11.82 9.90 11.27
CA LYS A 306 -12.67 10.50 10.23
C LYS A 306 -14.14 10.05 10.27
N LEU A 307 -14.41 8.82 10.69
CA LEU A 307 -15.75 8.20 10.61
C LEU A 307 -16.44 7.99 11.96
N PHE A 308 -15.66 7.95 13.05
CA PHE A 308 -16.10 7.65 14.41
C PHE A 308 -15.35 8.55 15.42
N PRO A 309 -15.46 9.89 15.30
CA PRO A 309 -14.72 10.84 16.15
C PRO A 309 -14.98 10.66 17.65
N GLU A 310 -16.13 10.15 18.06
CA GLU A 310 -16.48 9.78 19.43
C GLU A 310 -15.57 8.67 20.00
N TYR A 311 -15.11 7.75 19.15
CA TYR A 311 -14.17 6.68 19.53
C TYR A 311 -12.71 7.02 19.22
N ALA A 312 -12.41 8.24 18.75
CA ALA A 312 -11.05 8.69 18.46
C ALA A 312 -10.11 8.66 19.69
N GLY A 313 -10.66 8.80 20.90
CA GLY A 313 -9.94 8.68 22.16
C GLY A 313 -9.70 7.23 22.61
N CYS A 314 -10.46 6.26 22.09
CA CYS A 314 -10.26 4.84 22.41
C CYS A 314 -9.04 4.22 21.70
N ILE A 315 -8.47 4.91 20.71
CA ILE A 315 -7.24 4.49 20.02
C ILE A 315 -6.05 4.76 20.95
N SER A 316 -5.21 3.74 21.17
CA SER A 316 -4.01 3.87 21.99
C SER A 316 -3.12 5.03 21.52
N MET A 317 -2.50 5.70 22.50
CA MET A 317 -1.55 6.79 22.29
C MET A 317 -0.09 6.32 22.32
N ALA A 318 0.16 5.01 22.44
CA ALA A 318 1.46 4.39 22.20
C ALA A 318 2.01 4.79 20.82
N LEU A 319 3.33 4.87 20.71
CA LEU A 319 3.98 5.13 19.42
C LEU A 319 3.88 3.85 18.56
N THR A 320 3.93 3.95 17.23
CA THR A 320 3.93 2.71 16.44
C THR A 320 5.32 2.06 16.47
N PRO A 321 5.45 0.75 16.21
CA PRO A 321 6.74 0.03 16.27
C PRO A 321 7.88 0.67 15.46
N MET A 322 7.53 1.24 14.31
CA MET A 322 8.43 2.04 13.47
C MET A 322 9.09 3.18 14.26
N VAL A 323 8.28 3.91 15.04
CA VAL A 323 8.70 5.12 15.76
C VAL A 323 9.49 4.77 17.03
N TYR A 324 9.12 3.72 17.77
CA TYR A 324 9.94 3.22 18.88
C TYR A 324 11.33 2.78 18.40
N THR A 325 11.40 1.95 17.35
CA THR A 325 12.68 1.47 16.79
C THR A 325 13.52 2.63 16.25
N ALA A 326 12.89 3.61 15.58
CA ALA A 326 13.57 4.79 15.08
C ALA A 326 14.15 5.67 16.20
N ARG A 327 13.38 5.91 17.28
CA ARG A 327 13.86 6.66 18.46
C ARG A 327 14.99 5.94 19.20
N LEU A 328 14.93 4.61 19.28
CA LEU A 328 16.01 3.79 19.82
C LEU A 328 17.29 3.98 19.00
N MET A 329 17.20 3.90 17.67
CA MET A 329 18.34 4.11 16.77
C MET A 329 18.90 5.53 16.81
N LYS A 330 18.05 6.58 16.84
CA LYS A 330 18.50 7.98 17.01
C LYS A 330 19.16 8.23 18.38
N LYS A 331 18.81 7.45 19.41
CA LYS A 331 19.40 7.51 20.76
C LYS A 331 20.75 6.79 20.85
N GLU A 332 20.89 5.62 20.23
CA GLU A 332 22.17 4.88 20.15
C GLU A 332 23.15 5.53 19.17
N TYR A 333 22.62 6.11 18.09
CA TYR A 333 23.37 6.70 16.99
C TYR A 333 22.86 8.12 16.70
N PRO A 334 23.38 9.13 17.43
CA PRO A 334 23.21 10.53 17.08
C PRO A 334 23.54 10.77 15.59
N ASP A 335 22.82 11.71 15.00
CA ASP A 335 22.96 12.17 13.61
C ASP A 335 22.78 11.09 12.50
N CYS A 336 22.31 9.88 12.85
CA CYS A 336 21.90 8.90 11.85
C CYS A 336 20.60 9.30 11.11
N LYS A 337 20.45 8.83 9.87
CA LYS A 337 19.19 8.84 9.13
C LYS A 337 18.57 7.44 9.18
N VAL A 338 17.28 7.38 9.52
CA VAL A 338 16.53 6.13 9.71
C VAL A 338 15.59 5.91 8.52
N VAL A 339 15.75 4.75 7.88
CA VAL A 339 14.91 4.29 6.76
C VAL A 339 14.05 3.14 7.26
N PHE A 340 12.74 3.36 7.40
CA PHE A 340 11.81 2.26 7.67
C PHE A 340 11.48 1.51 6.38
N ILE A 341 11.52 0.18 6.43
CA ILE A 341 11.23 -0.68 5.28
C ILE A 341 10.14 -1.67 5.65
N GLY A 342 9.02 -1.68 4.90
CA GLY A 342 7.87 -2.51 5.29
C GLY A 342 6.83 -2.80 4.21
N PRO A 343 5.72 -3.46 4.57
CA PRO A 343 4.69 -3.90 3.63
C PRO A 343 3.61 -2.83 3.33
N CYS A 344 3.81 -1.57 3.73
CA CYS A 344 2.73 -0.58 3.76
C CYS A 344 3.19 0.84 3.39
N ALA A 345 2.81 1.31 2.19
CA ALA A 345 3.05 2.69 1.74
C ALA A 345 2.47 3.75 2.70
N ALA A 346 1.37 3.46 3.41
CA ALA A 346 0.76 4.42 4.35
C ALA A 346 1.68 4.85 5.51
N LYS A 347 2.78 4.12 5.78
CA LYS A 347 3.81 4.57 6.73
C LYS A 347 4.56 5.81 6.24
N LYS A 348 4.62 6.08 4.92
CA LYS A 348 5.13 7.36 4.34
C LYS A 348 4.37 8.57 4.90
N LEU A 349 3.03 8.47 5.05
CA LEU A 349 2.19 9.49 5.70
C LEU A 349 2.37 9.59 7.22
N GLU A 350 2.90 8.55 7.86
CA GLU A 350 3.13 8.55 9.30
C GLU A 350 4.48 9.21 9.62
N ALA A 351 5.53 8.87 8.88
CA ALA A 351 6.83 9.53 8.96
C ALA A 351 6.73 11.04 8.65
N SER A 352 5.92 11.44 7.66
CA SER A 352 5.72 12.85 7.32
C SER A 352 4.96 13.69 8.38
N ARG A 353 4.51 13.10 9.50
CA ARG A 353 3.85 13.84 10.59
C ARG A 353 4.88 14.72 11.32
N ARG A 354 4.49 15.96 11.65
CA ARG A 354 5.34 16.97 12.32
C ARG A 354 6.03 16.52 13.63
N ARG A 355 5.52 15.47 14.30
CA ARG A 355 6.08 14.91 15.55
C ARG A 355 6.92 13.63 15.34
N ILE A 356 7.13 13.20 14.09
CA ILE A 356 7.76 11.92 13.71
C ILE A 356 8.86 12.09 12.64
N ARG A 357 8.85 13.13 11.80
CA ARG A 357 9.93 13.40 10.80
C ARG A 357 11.33 13.54 11.43
N SER A 358 11.43 13.95 12.69
CA SER A 358 12.70 13.95 13.44
C SER A 358 13.28 12.55 13.64
N ASP A 359 12.40 11.55 13.69
CA ASP A 359 12.70 10.20 14.13
C ASP A 359 12.89 9.28 12.91
N VAL A 360 12.02 9.40 11.90
CA VAL A 360 12.02 8.60 10.67
C VAL A 360 12.20 9.52 9.46
N ASP A 361 13.34 9.41 8.79
CA ASP A 361 13.72 10.24 7.65
C ASP A 361 13.06 9.76 6.34
N PHE A 362 12.99 8.44 6.14
CA PHE A 362 12.47 7.83 4.90
C PHE A 362 11.65 6.56 5.16
N VAL A 363 10.75 6.24 4.23
CA VAL A 363 9.97 4.99 4.21
C VAL A 363 10.00 4.35 2.81
N LEU A 364 10.49 3.11 2.75
CA LEU A 364 10.43 2.25 1.57
C LEU A 364 9.42 1.11 1.77
N THR A 365 8.81 0.67 0.68
CA THR A 365 8.12 -0.62 0.63
C THR A 365 9.09 -1.77 0.33
N PHE A 366 8.70 -3.01 0.62
CA PHE A 366 9.46 -4.19 0.20
C PHE A 366 9.60 -4.30 -1.33
N GLU A 367 8.65 -3.77 -2.11
CA GLU A 367 8.75 -3.75 -3.57
C GLU A 367 9.82 -2.74 -4.05
N GLU A 368 9.91 -1.57 -3.39
CA GLU A 368 10.99 -0.60 -3.62
C GLU A 368 12.37 -1.18 -3.25
N LEU A 369 12.48 -1.87 -2.11
CA LEU A 369 13.73 -2.53 -1.70
C LEU A 369 14.15 -3.65 -2.66
N GLN A 370 13.20 -4.43 -3.20
CA GLN A 370 13.52 -5.45 -4.23
C GLN A 370 14.14 -4.81 -5.49
N GLY A 371 13.67 -3.62 -5.89
CA GLY A 371 14.30 -2.86 -6.98
C GLY A 371 15.74 -2.44 -6.65
N MET A 372 16.02 -2.07 -5.40
CA MET A 372 17.40 -1.75 -4.97
C MET A 372 18.32 -2.97 -5.02
N PHE A 373 17.87 -4.16 -4.61
CA PHE A 373 18.65 -5.40 -4.73
C PHE A 373 18.99 -5.73 -6.19
N GLU A 374 18.04 -5.56 -7.11
CA GLU A 374 18.24 -5.81 -8.55
C GLU A 374 19.03 -4.72 -9.26
N ALA A 375 19.06 -3.49 -8.74
CA ALA A 375 19.96 -2.44 -9.21
C ALA A 375 21.43 -2.67 -8.84
N LYS A 376 21.67 -3.59 -7.90
CA LYS A 376 23.00 -4.05 -7.44
C LYS A 376 23.28 -5.51 -7.82
N ASP A 377 22.41 -6.14 -8.60
CA ASP A 377 22.49 -7.54 -9.04
C ASP A 377 22.72 -8.55 -7.86
N ILE A 378 22.15 -8.25 -6.69
CA ILE A 378 22.34 -9.00 -5.44
C ILE A 378 21.65 -10.37 -5.49
N ARG A 379 22.41 -11.44 -5.24
CA ARG A 379 21.94 -12.83 -5.21
C ARG A 379 22.06 -13.43 -3.80
N PHE A 380 20.95 -13.49 -3.06
CA PHE A 380 20.91 -13.98 -1.67
C PHE A 380 21.54 -15.38 -1.46
N SER A 381 21.47 -16.26 -2.47
CA SER A 381 22.12 -17.57 -2.43
C SER A 381 23.64 -17.51 -2.24
N GLU A 382 24.28 -16.44 -2.71
CA GLU A 382 25.74 -16.27 -2.75
C GLU A 382 26.29 -15.34 -1.65
N LEU A 383 25.42 -14.58 -0.98
CA LEU A 383 25.82 -13.76 0.17
C LEU A 383 26.24 -14.64 1.36
N PRO A 384 27.27 -14.24 2.14
CA PRO A 384 27.51 -14.83 3.45
C PRO A 384 26.37 -14.50 4.41
N ASP A 385 26.22 -15.30 5.47
CA ASP A 385 25.27 -15.02 6.54
C ASP A 385 25.80 -13.87 7.42
N GLY A 386 25.02 -12.81 7.56
CA GLY A 386 25.34 -11.62 8.37
C GLY A 386 24.94 -11.77 9.84
N LYS A 387 24.93 -10.67 10.60
CA LYS A 387 24.50 -10.71 12.01
C LYS A 387 23.01 -11.12 12.09
N PRO A 388 22.64 -12.15 12.88
CA PRO A 388 21.24 -12.50 13.10
C PRO A 388 20.50 -11.42 13.90
N PHE A 389 19.18 -11.31 13.68
CA PHE A 389 18.31 -10.45 14.47
C PHE A 389 17.96 -11.15 15.80
N SER A 390 18.68 -10.81 16.85
CA SER A 390 18.55 -11.38 18.20
C SER A 390 17.58 -10.63 19.12
N ASP A 391 17.16 -9.44 18.73
CA ASP A 391 16.86 -8.37 19.69
C ASP A 391 15.36 -8.22 20.01
N ALA A 392 14.51 -9.16 19.58
CA ALA A 392 13.04 -9.06 19.67
C ALA A 392 12.35 -10.42 19.96
N THR A 393 11.17 -10.37 20.58
CA THR A 393 10.41 -11.56 20.97
C THR A 393 9.50 -12.11 19.86
N ALA A 394 8.92 -13.28 20.10
CA ALA A 394 7.88 -13.84 19.24
C ALA A 394 6.62 -12.95 19.16
N GLY A 395 6.30 -12.19 20.21
CA GLY A 395 5.17 -11.25 20.24
C GLY A 395 5.37 -10.08 19.27
N GLY A 396 6.49 -9.36 19.40
CA GLY A 396 6.86 -8.28 18.48
C GLY A 396 6.99 -8.72 17.01
N ARG A 397 7.41 -9.97 16.76
CA ARG A 397 7.38 -10.58 15.41
C ARG A 397 5.95 -10.91 14.95
N GLY A 398 5.08 -11.33 15.86
CA GLY A 398 3.66 -11.62 15.63
C GLY A 398 2.83 -10.44 15.09
N PHE A 399 3.30 -9.20 15.26
CA PHE A 399 2.68 -8.00 14.63
C PHE A 399 2.60 -8.07 13.09
N ALA A 400 3.32 -8.99 12.45
CA ALA A 400 3.26 -9.22 11.00
C ALA A 400 1.95 -9.87 10.52
N VAL A 401 1.16 -10.51 11.40
CA VAL A 401 -0.07 -11.25 11.04
C VAL A 401 -1.34 -10.63 11.63
N GLY A 402 -2.49 -10.92 11.02
CA GLY A 402 -3.81 -10.51 11.53
C GLY A 402 -4.04 -11.01 12.95
N GLY A 403 -4.56 -10.15 13.82
CA GLY A 403 -4.79 -10.43 15.24
C GLY A 403 -3.53 -10.37 16.14
N GLY A 404 -2.33 -10.57 15.61
CA GLY A 404 -1.11 -10.75 16.40
C GLY A 404 -0.72 -9.59 17.32
N VAL A 405 -1.13 -8.36 17.00
CA VAL A 405 -0.97 -7.18 17.87
C VAL A 405 -1.79 -7.34 19.16
N ALA A 406 -3.06 -7.74 19.04
CA ALA A 406 -3.96 -7.89 20.17
C ALA A 406 -3.57 -9.10 21.03
N GLU A 407 -3.17 -10.21 20.39
CA GLU A 407 -2.69 -11.39 21.10
C GLU A 407 -1.41 -11.09 21.90
N ALA A 408 -0.45 -10.36 21.32
CA ALA A 408 0.77 -9.94 22.04
C ALA A 408 0.44 -9.05 23.25
N VAL A 409 -0.49 -8.09 23.11
CA VAL A 409 -0.93 -7.22 24.22
C VAL A 409 -1.62 -8.04 25.31
N LYS A 410 -2.49 -8.99 24.94
CA LYS A 410 -3.11 -9.94 25.87
C LYS A 410 -2.09 -10.83 26.58
N ASP A 411 -1.07 -11.34 25.88
CA ASP A 411 0.01 -12.17 26.45
C ASP A 411 0.90 -11.41 27.44
N VAL A 412 0.98 -10.08 27.33
CA VAL A 412 1.64 -9.21 28.32
C VAL A 412 0.70 -8.93 29.49
N ILE A 413 -0.57 -8.57 29.24
CA ILE A 413 -1.57 -8.34 30.30
C ILE A 413 -1.70 -9.57 31.20
N ALA A 414 -1.77 -10.79 30.64
CA ALA A 414 -1.87 -12.03 31.41
C ALA A 414 -0.66 -12.34 32.32
N ARG A 415 0.44 -11.59 32.20
CA ARG A 415 1.62 -11.66 33.10
C ARG A 415 1.62 -10.53 34.14
N MET A 416 0.96 -9.41 33.85
CA MET A 416 0.90 -8.22 34.71
C MET A 416 -0.31 -8.24 35.64
N ASP A 417 -1.44 -8.76 35.16
CA ASP A 417 -2.73 -8.87 35.85
C ASP A 417 -3.37 -10.23 35.46
N PRO A 418 -2.96 -11.36 36.07
CA PRO A 418 -3.32 -12.70 35.59
C PRO A 418 -4.81 -13.05 35.69
N ASP A 419 -5.55 -12.42 36.61
CA ASP A 419 -7.00 -12.60 36.78
C ASP A 419 -7.82 -11.81 35.74
N ARG A 420 -7.15 -11.08 34.83
CA ARG A 420 -7.78 -10.15 33.89
C ARG A 420 -8.32 -10.84 32.65
N GLU A 421 -9.65 -10.88 32.54
CA GLU A 421 -10.30 -11.26 31.29
C GLU A 421 -10.09 -10.17 30.20
N VAL A 422 -9.35 -10.51 29.14
CA VAL A 422 -9.16 -9.66 27.96
C VAL A 422 -10.00 -10.19 26.79
N LYS A 423 -11.16 -9.54 26.55
CA LYS A 423 -12.00 -9.82 25.38
C LYS A 423 -11.47 -9.08 24.15
N MET A 424 -11.34 -9.78 23.02
CA MET A 424 -10.74 -9.26 21.78
C MET A 424 -11.66 -9.45 20.58
N VAL A 425 -11.56 -8.54 19.60
CA VAL A 425 -12.19 -8.65 18.28
C VAL A 425 -11.15 -8.29 17.22
N PHE A 426 -11.17 -9.00 16.09
CA PHE A 426 -10.27 -8.77 14.96
C PHE A 426 -11.09 -8.54 13.67
N ALA A 427 -10.59 -7.66 12.80
CA ALA A 427 -11.13 -7.43 11.47
C ALA A 427 -9.97 -7.13 10.49
N ASP A 428 -10.01 -7.74 9.31
CA ASP A 428 -9.03 -7.49 8.23
C ASP A 428 -9.63 -6.59 7.14
N GLY A 429 -8.82 -5.64 6.66
CA GLY A 429 -9.22 -4.62 5.69
C GLY A 429 -10.17 -3.57 6.27
N LEU A 430 -9.97 -2.30 5.92
CA LEU A 430 -10.73 -1.16 6.45
C LEU A 430 -12.26 -1.28 6.29
N ARG A 431 -12.76 -2.09 5.33
CA ARG A 431 -14.20 -2.33 5.16
C ARG A 431 -14.79 -3.15 6.31
N GLU A 432 -14.05 -4.14 6.82
CA GLU A 432 -14.48 -4.94 7.99
C GLU A 432 -14.13 -4.20 9.29
N CYS A 433 -12.99 -3.51 9.36
CA CYS A 433 -12.67 -2.64 10.50
C CYS A 433 -13.74 -1.54 10.70
N ARG A 434 -14.39 -1.07 9.63
CA ARG A 434 -15.49 -0.11 9.70
C ARG A 434 -16.80 -0.74 10.20
N LYS A 435 -17.10 -2.00 9.83
CA LYS A 435 -18.23 -2.76 10.38
C LYS A 435 -18.05 -3.09 11.86
N MET A 436 -16.80 -3.30 12.30
CA MET A 436 -16.45 -3.56 13.70
C MET A 436 -16.76 -2.38 14.64
N MET A 437 -17.01 -1.19 14.08
CA MET A 437 -17.29 0.06 14.79
C MET A 437 -18.77 0.50 14.66
N THR A 438 -19.66 -0.34 14.11
CA THR A 438 -21.08 -0.06 13.86
C THR A 438 -22.00 -1.15 14.39
#